data_AF-A0A1H0SKK8-F1
#
_entry.id   AF-A0A1H0SKK8-F1
#
_cell.length_a   1.000
_cell.length_b   1.000
_cell.length_c   1.000
_cell.angle_alpha   90.00
_cell.angle_beta   90.00
_cell.angle_gamma   90.00
#
_symmetry.space_group_name_H-M   'P 1'
#
loop_
_entity.id
_entity.type
_entity.pdbx_description
1 polymer ?
#
loop_
_entity_poly.entity_id
_entity_poly.type
_entity_poly.pdbx_seq_one_letter_code
_entity_poly.pdbx_strand_id
1 'polypeptide(L)'
;MRHALTFVALLVAWSVSQTTTARADACVADQSGDLICGTGKDALRLFAATTSPSKTYAFAWRTAKGQPQGDDIPDYDVENVLVRITDGVVLSKLGGTYWMIGQMRENRYDLAAAWSPDNRAVVEVANSRWDNDSLAYYRIDGATVAKLDLRELVKSATLAKARVPAQKRDKYAFRIPDYRPATLDARGRIRLISEIYVPKSDEDSLDYNVQVDVVAKGGKLSGRIVSIQRTKAY
;
A
#
# COMPACT_ATOMS: atom_id res chain seq x y z
N MET A 1 -37.61 8.51 -72.31
CA MET A 1 -37.35 9.31 -71.10
C MET A 1 -36.85 8.37 -70.02
N ARG A 2 -35.55 8.40 -69.69
CA ARG A 2 -34.90 7.50 -68.71
C ARG A 2 -34.57 8.35 -67.47
N HIS A 3 -35.19 8.04 -66.34
CA HIS A 3 -34.82 8.64 -65.06
C HIS A 3 -33.71 7.80 -64.42
N ALA A 4 -32.52 8.40 -64.26
CA ALA A 4 -31.44 7.86 -63.46
C ALA A 4 -31.66 8.29 -62.00
N LEU A 5 -31.81 7.33 -61.10
CA LEU A 5 -31.84 7.54 -59.65
C LEU A 5 -30.42 7.30 -59.12
N THR A 6 -29.75 8.39 -58.72
CA THR A 6 -28.44 8.37 -58.09
C THR A 6 -28.62 8.12 -56.59
N PHE A 7 -28.22 6.94 -56.10
CA PHE A 7 -28.15 6.64 -54.67
C PHE A 7 -26.83 7.16 -54.09
N VAL A 8 -26.90 8.13 -53.18
CA VAL A 8 -25.76 8.58 -52.38
C VAL A 8 -25.66 7.65 -51.17
N ALA A 9 -24.64 6.79 -51.15
CA ALA A 9 -24.31 5.97 -49.99
C ALA A 9 -23.51 6.83 -48.99
N LEU A 10 -24.12 7.20 -47.86
CA LEU A 10 -23.42 7.78 -46.72
C LEU A 10 -22.68 6.68 -45.96
N LEU A 11 -21.35 6.68 -46.04
CA LEU A 11 -20.46 5.91 -45.16
C LEU A 11 -20.36 6.63 -43.80
N VAL A 12 -21.07 6.13 -42.81
CA VAL A 12 -20.91 6.55 -41.41
C VAL A 12 -19.70 5.82 -40.83
N ALA A 13 -18.56 6.51 -40.75
CA ALA A 13 -17.39 6.01 -40.06
C ALA A 13 -17.63 6.01 -38.55
N TRP A 14 -17.74 4.81 -37.96
CA TRP A 14 -17.73 4.65 -36.51
C TRP A 14 -16.29 4.80 -36.01
N SER A 15 -15.98 5.96 -35.45
CA SER A 15 -14.74 6.20 -34.72
C SER A 15 -14.77 5.41 -33.42
N VAL A 16 -14.23 4.19 -33.41
CA VAL A 16 -13.91 3.50 -32.15
C VAL A 16 -12.73 4.26 -31.54
N SER A 17 -12.99 5.05 -30.50
CA SER A 17 -11.94 5.62 -29.66
C SER A 17 -11.18 4.46 -29.01
N GLN A 18 -10.01 4.13 -29.55
CA GLN A 18 -9.05 3.32 -28.84
C GLN A 18 -8.54 4.16 -27.67
N THR A 19 -9.12 3.97 -26.48
CA THR A 19 -8.46 4.36 -25.24
C THR A 19 -7.19 3.53 -25.16
N THR A 20 -6.06 4.12 -25.50
CA THR A 20 -4.74 3.62 -25.15
C THR A 20 -4.65 3.61 -23.63
N THR A 21 -5.05 2.50 -23.01
CA THR A 21 -4.49 2.12 -21.71
C THR A 21 -2.99 2.09 -21.91
N ALA A 22 -2.26 2.99 -21.23
CA ALA A 22 -0.81 2.93 -21.12
C ALA A 22 -0.42 1.46 -20.90
N ARG A 23 0.42 0.92 -21.79
CA ARG A 23 0.69 -0.51 -21.84
C ARG A 23 1.41 -0.87 -20.55
N ALA A 24 0.71 -1.62 -19.70
CA ALA A 24 1.29 -2.16 -18.50
C ALA A 24 2.32 -3.20 -18.96
N ASP A 25 3.61 -2.85 -18.88
CA ASP A 25 4.73 -3.69 -19.27
C ASP A 25 5.29 -4.40 -18.04
N ALA A 26 5.81 -5.62 -18.24
CA ALA A 26 6.46 -6.39 -17.21
C ALA A 26 7.57 -5.57 -16.53
N CYS A 27 7.73 -5.73 -15.22
CA CYS A 27 8.77 -5.01 -14.50
C CYS A 27 10.15 -5.61 -14.82
N VAL A 28 11.09 -4.75 -15.20
CA VAL A 28 12.46 -5.11 -15.58
C VAL A 28 13.46 -4.41 -14.67
N ALA A 29 14.63 -5.03 -14.48
CA ALA A 29 15.69 -4.41 -13.69
C ALA A 29 16.26 -3.19 -14.43
N ASP A 30 16.45 -2.09 -13.70
CA ASP A 30 17.19 -0.92 -14.17
C ASP A 30 18.70 -1.10 -14.01
N GLN A 31 19.46 -0.06 -14.33
CA GLN A 31 20.93 -0.08 -14.24
C GLN A 31 21.45 -0.27 -12.81
N SER A 32 20.63 0.03 -11.80
CA SER A 32 20.94 -0.15 -10.38
C SER A 32 20.46 -1.50 -9.84
N GLY A 33 19.80 -2.31 -10.66
CA GLY A 33 19.23 -3.60 -10.28
C GLY A 33 17.85 -3.52 -9.63
N ASP A 34 17.27 -2.32 -9.53
CA ASP A 34 15.92 -2.11 -9.03
C ASP A 34 14.89 -2.44 -10.11
N LEU A 35 13.75 -3.04 -9.74
CA LEU A 35 12.71 -3.33 -10.71
C LEU A 35 11.86 -2.10 -11.01
N ILE A 36 11.71 -1.76 -12.30
CA ILE A 36 10.84 -0.73 -12.81
C ILE A 36 9.81 -1.35 -13.75
N CYS A 37 8.52 -1.04 -13.56
CA CYS A 37 7.46 -1.38 -14.51
C CYS A 37 7.12 -0.17 -15.38
N GLY A 38 6.89 -0.40 -16.67
CA GLY A 38 6.57 0.65 -17.62
C GLY A 38 7.74 1.60 -17.91
N THR A 39 7.45 2.68 -18.62
CA THR A 39 8.44 3.68 -19.06
C THR A 39 7.87 5.10 -18.93
N GLY A 40 8.75 6.10 -18.93
CA GLY A 40 8.35 7.52 -18.92
C GLY A 40 7.58 7.93 -17.67
N LYS A 41 6.48 8.67 -17.85
CA LYS A 41 5.70 9.28 -16.75
C LYS A 41 4.91 8.27 -15.92
N ASP A 42 4.59 7.13 -16.52
CA ASP A 42 3.81 6.07 -15.86
C ASP A 42 4.71 5.03 -15.18
N ALA A 43 6.03 5.20 -15.23
CA ALA A 43 6.98 4.26 -14.68
C ALA A 43 6.85 4.14 -13.16
N LEU A 44 6.89 2.89 -12.68
CA LEU A 44 6.73 2.50 -11.28
C LEU A 44 7.99 1.82 -10.79
N ARG A 45 8.58 2.26 -9.69
CA ARG A 45 9.73 1.60 -9.07
C ARG A 45 9.28 0.73 -7.90
N LEU A 46 9.65 -0.54 -7.90
CA LEU A 46 9.29 -1.49 -6.84
C LEU A 46 10.09 -1.26 -5.58
N PHE A 47 9.47 -1.52 -4.44
CA PHE A 47 10.15 -1.70 -3.17
C PHE A 47 10.52 -3.18 -3.03
N ALA A 48 11.77 -3.54 -3.32
CA ALA A 48 12.22 -4.94 -3.34
C ALA A 48 11.85 -5.73 -2.06
N ALA A 49 12.00 -5.11 -0.89
CA ALA A 49 11.69 -5.69 0.42
C ALA A 49 10.20 -5.99 0.66
N THR A 50 9.31 -5.51 -0.22
CA THR A 50 7.85 -5.71 -0.12
C THR A 50 7.33 -6.77 -1.08
N THR A 51 8.22 -7.46 -1.80
CA THR A 51 7.85 -8.48 -2.78
C THR A 51 7.19 -9.67 -2.08
N SER A 52 6.04 -10.10 -2.62
CA SER A 52 5.31 -11.30 -2.16
C SER A 52 6.15 -12.57 -2.25
N PRO A 53 5.90 -13.59 -1.40
CA PRO A 53 6.58 -14.88 -1.48
C PRO A 53 6.57 -15.53 -2.88
N SER A 54 5.48 -15.42 -3.64
CA SER A 54 5.39 -15.93 -5.02
C SER A 54 6.05 -15.03 -6.07
N LYS A 55 6.57 -13.86 -5.67
CA LYS A 55 7.13 -12.83 -6.55
C LYS A 55 6.15 -12.33 -7.62
N THR A 56 4.85 -12.44 -7.35
CA THR A 56 3.79 -12.02 -8.28
C THR A 56 3.37 -10.58 -8.04
N TYR A 57 3.50 -10.12 -6.79
CA TYR A 57 3.08 -8.81 -6.34
C TYR A 57 4.18 -8.12 -5.53
N ALA A 58 4.18 -6.80 -5.52
CA ALA A 58 5.02 -5.97 -4.66
C ALA A 58 4.33 -4.62 -4.42
N PHE A 59 4.82 -3.85 -3.45
CA PHE A 59 4.57 -2.43 -3.42
C PHE A 59 5.54 -1.71 -4.37
N ALA A 60 5.09 -0.59 -4.91
CA ALA A 60 5.88 0.28 -5.77
C ALA A 60 5.51 1.74 -5.52
N TRP A 61 6.27 2.65 -6.11
CA TRP A 61 5.97 4.08 -6.07
C TRP A 61 6.17 4.75 -7.43
N ARG A 62 5.48 5.88 -7.60
CA ARG A 62 5.58 6.77 -8.77
C ARG A 62 5.37 8.22 -8.35
N THR A 63 5.69 9.13 -9.26
CA THR A 63 5.31 10.54 -9.23
C THR A 63 4.50 10.89 -10.48
N ALA A 64 3.85 12.05 -10.52
CA ALA A 64 3.17 12.51 -11.73
C ALA A 64 4.14 12.92 -12.85
N LYS A 65 5.43 13.12 -12.54
CA LYS A 65 6.49 13.48 -13.49
C LYS A 65 7.27 12.27 -14.02
N GLY A 66 7.03 11.08 -13.47
CA GLY A 66 7.78 9.86 -13.75
C GLY A 66 8.87 9.58 -12.71
N GLN A 67 9.70 8.57 -12.96
CA GLN A 67 10.79 8.23 -12.06
C GLN A 67 11.91 9.29 -12.13
N PRO A 68 12.41 9.80 -10.99
CA PRO A 68 13.58 10.68 -10.96
C PRO A 68 14.82 10.01 -11.55
N GLN A 69 15.76 10.80 -12.06
CA GLN A 69 17.00 10.34 -12.65
C GLN A 69 18.20 10.69 -11.77
N GLY A 70 19.18 9.80 -11.69
CA GLY A 70 20.40 10.03 -10.91
C GLY A 70 20.09 10.31 -9.44
N ASP A 71 20.57 11.45 -8.95
CA ASP A 71 20.47 11.86 -7.55
C ASP A 71 19.25 12.77 -7.28
N ASP A 72 18.35 12.94 -8.26
CA ASP A 72 17.14 13.75 -8.08
C ASP A 72 16.19 13.10 -7.06
N ILE A 73 15.78 13.90 -6.07
CA ILE A 73 14.78 13.50 -5.08
C ILE A 73 13.38 13.80 -5.64
N PRO A 74 12.40 12.89 -5.48
CA PRO A 74 11.04 13.15 -5.94
C PRO A 74 10.39 14.32 -5.19
N ASP A 75 9.49 15.03 -5.86
CA ASP A 75 8.65 16.05 -5.24
C ASP A 75 7.64 15.42 -4.25
N TYR A 76 6.82 16.26 -3.61
CA TYR A 76 5.80 15.82 -2.64
C TYR A 76 4.59 15.06 -3.25
N ASP A 77 4.65 14.67 -4.53
CA ASP A 77 3.57 14.00 -5.26
C ASP A 77 3.73 12.46 -5.34
N VAL A 78 4.56 11.89 -4.47
CA VAL A 78 4.78 10.44 -4.39
C VAL A 78 3.50 9.69 -4.08
N GLU A 79 3.17 8.70 -4.92
CA GLU A 79 2.09 7.76 -4.70
C GLU A 79 2.65 6.35 -4.53
N ASN A 80 2.29 5.69 -3.43
CA ASN A 80 2.57 4.26 -3.24
C ASN A 80 1.40 3.42 -3.78
N VAL A 81 1.73 2.28 -4.39
CA VAL A 81 0.76 1.40 -5.03
C VAL A 81 1.12 -0.07 -4.81
N LEU A 82 0.10 -0.93 -4.79
CA LEU A 82 0.24 -2.38 -4.90
C LEU A 82 0.19 -2.75 -6.39
N VAL A 83 1.19 -3.47 -6.88
CA VAL A 83 1.33 -3.82 -8.30
C VAL A 83 1.43 -5.32 -8.52
N ARG A 84 0.98 -5.77 -9.69
CA ARG A 84 1.32 -7.08 -10.24
C ARG A 84 2.61 -6.96 -11.06
N ILE A 85 3.61 -7.75 -10.73
CA ILE A 85 4.98 -7.60 -11.26
C ILE A 85 5.05 -8.04 -12.74
N THR A 86 4.27 -9.05 -13.13
CA THR A 86 4.36 -9.66 -14.47
C THR A 86 3.99 -8.71 -15.60
N ASP A 87 3.21 -7.68 -15.31
CA ASP A 87 2.70 -6.74 -16.30
C ASP A 87 2.59 -5.31 -15.76
N GLY A 88 3.12 -5.00 -14.58
CA GLY A 88 3.11 -3.64 -14.03
C GLY A 88 1.73 -3.09 -13.67
N VAL A 89 0.67 -3.92 -13.69
CA VAL A 89 -0.69 -3.46 -13.40
C VAL A 89 -0.80 -2.97 -11.97
N VAL A 90 -1.23 -1.73 -11.79
CA VAL A 90 -1.59 -1.16 -10.49
C VAL A 90 -2.92 -1.76 -10.03
N LEU A 91 -2.88 -2.49 -8.92
CA LEU A 91 -4.04 -3.17 -8.35
C LEU A 91 -4.77 -2.31 -7.31
N SER A 92 -4.03 -1.49 -6.56
CA SER A 92 -4.60 -0.57 -5.56
C SER A 92 -3.63 0.55 -5.24
N LYS A 93 -4.16 1.72 -4.90
CA LYS A 93 -3.41 2.78 -4.20
C LYS A 93 -3.18 2.39 -2.74
N LEU A 94 -1.98 2.64 -2.24
CA LEU A 94 -1.58 2.47 -0.84
C LEU A 94 -1.80 3.78 -0.05
N GLY A 95 -1.68 3.72 1.28
CA GLY A 95 -1.84 4.89 2.14
C GLY A 95 -0.55 5.70 2.33
N GLY A 96 0.61 5.07 2.20
CA GLY A 96 1.91 5.73 2.37
C GLY A 96 2.39 6.57 1.18
N THR A 97 3.41 7.39 1.43
CA THR A 97 4.11 8.23 0.44
C THR A 97 5.62 8.00 0.45
N TYR A 98 6.06 6.80 0.81
CA TYR A 98 7.47 6.43 0.88
C TYR A 98 8.10 6.43 -0.52
N TRP A 99 9.39 6.72 -0.63
CA TRP A 99 10.14 6.55 -1.87
C TRP A 99 11.56 6.08 -1.57
N MET A 100 12.17 5.42 -2.55
CA MET A 100 13.58 5.04 -2.51
C MET A 100 14.18 4.99 -3.92
N ILE A 101 15.43 5.43 -4.04
CA ILE A 101 16.23 5.43 -5.27
C ILE A 101 17.64 4.97 -4.89
N GLY A 102 18.04 3.76 -5.31
CA GLY A 102 19.31 3.19 -4.90
C GLY A 102 19.44 3.14 -3.36
N GLN A 103 20.40 3.89 -2.81
CA GLN A 103 20.61 3.99 -1.35
C GLN A 103 19.89 5.19 -0.70
N MET A 104 19.30 6.08 -1.49
CA MET A 104 18.52 7.20 -1.00
C MET A 104 17.08 6.78 -0.74
N ARG A 105 16.48 7.34 0.29
CA ARG A 105 15.09 7.07 0.68
C ARG A 105 14.50 8.24 1.44
N GLU A 106 13.17 8.25 1.52
CA GLU A 106 12.45 9.21 2.37
C GLU A 106 12.97 9.15 3.81
N ASN A 107 13.21 10.32 4.39
CA ASN A 107 13.86 10.43 5.68
C ASN A 107 12.84 10.22 6.81
N ARG A 108 13.17 9.33 7.76
CA ARG A 108 12.30 9.00 8.91
C ARG A 108 10.93 8.50 8.49
N TYR A 109 10.89 7.71 7.41
CA TYR A 109 9.70 7.04 6.93
C TYR A 109 10.02 5.57 6.69
N ASP A 110 9.16 4.70 7.17
CA ASP A 110 9.31 3.25 7.02
C ASP A 110 8.07 2.67 6.35
N LEU A 111 8.29 1.82 5.34
CA LEU A 111 7.24 1.08 4.65
C LEU A 111 7.54 -0.42 4.72
N ALA A 112 6.57 -1.20 5.18
CA ALA A 112 6.68 -2.65 5.27
C ALA A 112 5.42 -3.34 4.75
N ALA A 113 5.61 -4.60 4.30
CA ALA A 113 4.55 -5.47 3.82
C ALA A 113 4.56 -6.79 4.62
N ALA A 114 3.40 -7.19 5.14
CA ALA A 114 3.22 -8.52 5.73
C ALA A 114 2.31 -9.36 4.85
N TRP A 115 2.90 -10.28 4.09
CA TRP A 115 2.19 -11.16 3.16
C TRP A 115 1.59 -12.37 3.85
N SER A 116 0.40 -12.78 3.40
CA SER A 116 -0.12 -14.11 3.70
C SER A 116 0.68 -15.17 2.92
N PRO A 117 0.88 -16.38 3.48
CA PRO A 117 1.66 -17.43 2.80
C PRO A 117 1.08 -17.88 1.45
N ASP A 118 -0.23 -17.72 1.24
CA ASP A 118 -0.93 -18.06 0.00
C ASP A 118 -0.88 -16.92 -1.05
N ASN A 119 -0.21 -15.80 -0.75
CA ASN A 119 -0.08 -14.61 -1.63
C ASN A 119 -1.41 -13.94 -1.98
N ARG A 120 -2.49 -14.25 -1.24
CA ARG A 120 -3.83 -13.69 -1.50
C ARG A 120 -4.13 -12.45 -0.67
N ALA A 121 -3.25 -12.07 0.25
CA ALA A 121 -3.43 -10.87 1.05
C ALA A 121 -2.09 -10.28 1.53
N VAL A 122 -2.13 -8.98 1.83
CA VAL A 122 -1.00 -8.24 2.39
C VAL A 122 -1.48 -7.19 3.36
N VAL A 123 -0.74 -6.96 4.44
CA VAL A 123 -0.87 -5.78 5.28
C VAL A 123 0.19 -4.76 4.90
N GLU A 124 -0.23 -3.54 4.62
CA GLU A 124 0.64 -2.37 4.52
C GLU A 124 0.86 -1.78 5.91
N VAL A 125 2.11 -1.48 6.23
CA VAL A 125 2.50 -0.67 7.39
C VAL A 125 3.35 0.49 6.88
N ALA A 126 2.84 1.71 7.01
CA ALA A 126 3.55 2.93 6.65
C ALA A 126 3.64 3.85 7.86
N ASN A 127 4.85 4.10 8.35
CA ASN A 127 5.11 5.02 9.46
C ASN A 127 5.83 6.26 8.95
N SER A 128 5.28 7.45 9.20
CA SER A 128 6.01 8.70 9.07
C SER A 128 6.89 8.94 10.30
N ARG A 129 7.52 10.11 10.42
CA ARG A 129 8.44 10.42 11.51
C ARG A 129 7.85 10.22 12.91
N TRP A 130 6.55 10.51 13.09
CA TRP A 130 5.93 10.59 14.41
C TRP A 130 4.63 9.82 14.53
N ASP A 131 4.09 9.23 13.47
CA ASP A 131 2.83 8.49 13.52
C ASP A 131 2.87 7.37 12.47
N ASN A 132 1.83 6.56 12.46
CA ASN A 132 1.51 5.63 11.41
C ASN A 132 0.59 6.36 10.43
N ASP A 133 0.95 6.41 9.16
CA ASP A 133 0.14 7.03 8.11
C ASP A 133 -0.84 6.01 7.51
N SER A 134 -0.42 4.73 7.44
CA SER A 134 -1.25 3.64 6.94
C SER A 134 -1.02 2.35 7.71
N LEU A 135 -2.13 1.72 8.10
CA LEU A 135 -2.20 0.32 8.48
C LEU A 135 -3.43 -0.26 7.80
N ALA A 136 -3.22 -0.98 6.69
CA ALA A 136 -4.31 -1.44 5.85
C ALA A 136 -4.12 -2.88 5.39
N TYR A 137 -5.21 -3.64 5.33
CA TYR A 137 -5.26 -4.99 4.79
C TYR A 137 -5.82 -4.96 3.37
N TYR A 138 -5.15 -5.66 2.47
CA TYR A 138 -5.54 -5.82 1.07
C TYR A 138 -5.78 -7.30 0.78
N ARG A 139 -6.98 -7.65 0.31
CA ARG A 139 -7.29 -8.99 -0.23
C ARG A 139 -7.20 -8.92 -1.75
N ILE A 140 -6.41 -9.80 -2.33
CA ILE A 140 -6.19 -9.89 -3.78
C ILE A 140 -7.00 -11.06 -4.33
N ASP A 141 -7.79 -10.78 -5.35
CA ASP A 141 -8.52 -11.78 -6.14
C ASP A 141 -8.38 -11.47 -7.63
N GLY A 142 -7.35 -12.06 -8.25
CA GLY A 142 -6.96 -11.77 -9.62
C GLY A 142 -6.57 -10.30 -9.82
N ALA A 143 -7.38 -9.56 -10.57
CA ALA A 143 -7.21 -8.13 -10.83
C ALA A 143 -7.97 -7.23 -9.83
N THR A 144 -8.79 -7.81 -8.95
CA THR A 144 -9.58 -7.06 -7.98
C THR A 144 -8.90 -7.06 -6.62
N VAL A 145 -8.97 -5.92 -5.93
CA VAL A 145 -8.44 -5.77 -4.58
C VAL A 145 -9.50 -5.17 -3.67
N ALA A 146 -9.80 -5.86 -2.57
CA ALA A 146 -10.59 -5.30 -1.48
C ALA A 146 -9.65 -4.75 -0.41
N LYS A 147 -9.91 -3.52 0.04
CA LYS A 147 -9.13 -2.83 1.07
C LYS A 147 -9.93 -2.72 2.38
N LEU A 148 -9.25 -2.89 3.50
CA LEU A 148 -9.76 -2.58 4.83
C LEU A 148 -8.72 -1.74 5.57
N ASP A 149 -9.10 -0.52 5.95
CA ASP A 149 -8.31 0.29 6.88
C ASP A 149 -8.42 -0.30 8.29
N LEU A 150 -7.27 -0.58 8.90
CA LEU A 150 -7.14 -1.14 10.24
C LEU A 150 -6.57 -0.14 11.24
N ARG A 151 -6.08 1.01 10.79
CA ARG A 151 -5.35 1.98 11.60
C ARG A 151 -6.18 2.46 12.78
N GLU A 152 -7.38 2.99 12.51
CA GLU A 152 -8.23 3.52 13.57
C GLU A 152 -8.72 2.40 14.51
N LEU A 153 -9.05 1.22 13.96
CA LEU A 153 -9.46 0.06 14.76
C LEU A 153 -8.38 -0.33 15.78
N VAL A 154 -7.12 -0.43 15.34
CA VAL A 154 -6.00 -0.81 16.21
C VAL A 154 -5.64 0.32 17.15
N LYS A 155 -5.46 1.56 16.66
CA LYS A 155 -5.10 2.74 17.46
C LYS A 155 -6.10 2.97 18.60
N SER A 156 -7.40 3.02 18.29
CA SER A 156 -8.43 3.24 19.31
C SER A 156 -8.51 2.10 20.33
N ALA A 157 -8.34 0.85 19.90
CA ALA A 157 -8.35 -0.28 20.82
C ALA A 157 -7.12 -0.29 21.74
N THR A 158 -5.94 0.09 21.24
CA THR A 158 -4.72 0.23 22.05
C THR A 158 -4.84 1.38 23.06
N LEU A 159 -5.31 2.55 22.64
CA LEU A 159 -5.53 3.69 23.55
C LEU A 159 -6.54 3.35 24.66
N ALA A 160 -7.61 2.62 24.31
CA ALA A 160 -8.57 2.12 25.28
C ALA A 160 -7.94 1.11 26.26
N LYS A 161 -7.13 0.17 25.76
CA LYS A 161 -6.41 -0.81 26.59
C LYS A 161 -5.45 -0.13 27.57
N ALA A 162 -4.77 0.91 27.11
CA ALA A 162 -3.85 1.73 27.89
C ALA A 162 -4.57 2.69 28.87
N ARG A 163 -5.92 2.72 28.85
CA ARG A 163 -6.74 3.62 29.66
C ARG A 163 -6.42 5.10 29.44
N VAL A 164 -6.01 5.46 28.22
CA VAL A 164 -5.77 6.87 27.85
C VAL A 164 -7.12 7.62 27.83
N PRO A 165 -7.29 8.68 28.64
CA PRO A 165 -8.51 9.48 28.64
C PRO A 165 -8.79 10.08 27.26
N ALA A 166 -10.06 10.11 26.83
CA ALA A 166 -10.45 10.54 25.49
C ALA A 166 -9.88 11.93 25.12
N GLN A 167 -9.91 12.87 26.08
CA GLN A 167 -9.41 14.23 25.96
C GLN A 167 -7.87 14.37 25.87
N LYS A 168 -7.14 13.25 25.98
CA LYS A 168 -5.67 13.22 25.84
C LYS A 168 -5.20 12.39 24.64
N ARG A 169 -6.10 11.74 23.90
CA ARG A 169 -5.74 10.77 22.85
C ARG A 169 -5.04 11.40 21.65
N ASP A 170 -5.32 12.66 21.37
CA ASP A 170 -4.69 13.47 20.34
C ASP A 170 -3.20 13.73 20.58
N LYS A 171 -2.75 13.66 21.84
CA LYS A 171 -1.33 13.78 22.21
C LYS A 171 -0.52 12.53 21.92
N TYR A 172 -1.17 11.38 21.70
CA TYR A 172 -0.52 10.11 21.47
C TYR A 172 -0.35 9.83 19.97
N ALA A 173 0.91 9.70 19.58
CA ALA A 173 1.30 9.03 18.37
C ALA A 173 0.96 7.54 18.43
N PHE A 174 0.81 6.93 17.25
CA PHE A 174 0.59 5.50 17.09
C PHE A 174 1.60 4.98 16.07
N ARG A 175 2.28 3.87 16.37
CA ARG A 175 3.25 3.26 15.46
C ARG A 175 3.13 1.75 15.46
N ILE A 176 3.55 1.15 14.36
CA ILE A 176 3.84 -0.27 14.26
C ILE A 176 5.35 -0.40 14.11
N PRO A 177 6.10 -0.66 15.19
CA PRO A 177 7.55 -0.63 15.13
C PRO A 177 8.12 -1.73 14.22
N ASP A 178 9.24 -1.42 13.57
CA ASP A 178 9.91 -2.27 12.59
C ASP A 178 10.73 -3.41 13.21
N TYR A 179 11.21 -3.23 14.46
CA TYR A 179 11.97 -4.24 15.20
C TYR A 179 11.19 -5.56 15.41
N ARG A 180 9.85 -5.52 15.30
CA ARG A 180 8.94 -6.67 15.32
C ARG A 180 7.91 -6.55 14.19
N PRO A 181 8.26 -7.00 12.98
CA PRO A 181 7.38 -6.87 11.81
C PRO A 181 6.02 -7.50 12.03
N ALA A 182 4.99 -6.89 11.45
CA ALA A 182 3.67 -7.50 11.38
C ALA A 182 3.74 -8.85 10.66
N THR A 183 2.91 -9.79 11.08
CA THR A 183 2.74 -11.09 10.42
C THR A 183 1.29 -11.28 10.02
N LEU A 184 1.08 -11.98 8.91
CA LEU A 184 -0.24 -12.31 8.39
C LEU A 184 -0.27 -13.80 8.05
N ASP A 185 -1.27 -14.53 8.54
CA ASP A 185 -1.50 -15.92 8.13
C ASP A 185 -2.57 -16.04 7.03
N ALA A 186 -2.68 -17.24 6.46
CA ALA A 186 -3.62 -17.54 5.37
C ALA A 186 -5.10 -17.43 5.79
N ARG A 187 -5.41 -17.36 7.09
CA ARG A 187 -6.78 -17.21 7.61
C ARG A 187 -7.15 -15.74 7.84
N GLY A 188 -6.27 -14.80 7.51
CA GLY A 188 -6.52 -13.37 7.72
C GLY A 188 -6.20 -12.90 9.13
N ARG A 189 -5.44 -13.68 9.92
CA ARG A 189 -5.02 -13.26 11.26
C ARG A 189 -3.70 -12.50 11.18
N ILE A 190 -3.74 -11.29 11.71
CA ILE A 190 -2.63 -10.35 11.79
C ILE A 190 -2.11 -10.36 13.22
N ARG A 191 -0.78 -10.42 13.39
CA ARG A 191 -0.11 -10.17 14.67
C ARG A 191 0.90 -9.05 14.49
N LEU A 192 0.86 -8.05 15.35
CA LEU A 192 1.73 -6.88 15.30
C LEU A 192 2.00 -6.33 16.71
N ILE A 193 3.02 -5.49 16.83
CA ILE A 193 3.17 -4.59 17.98
C ILE A 193 2.48 -3.27 17.64
N SER A 194 1.67 -2.80 18.57
CA SER A 194 1.12 -1.45 18.58
C SER A 194 1.85 -0.65 19.64
N GLU A 195 2.56 0.38 19.22
CA GLU A 195 3.22 1.35 20.08
C GLU A 195 2.36 2.62 20.14
N ILE A 196 2.16 3.15 21.35
CA ILE A 196 1.62 4.51 21.54
C ILE A 196 2.56 5.29 22.47
N TYR A 197 2.82 6.55 22.13
CA TYR A 197 3.75 7.40 22.87
C TYR A 197 3.42 8.88 22.65
N VAL A 198 3.95 9.75 23.49
CA VAL A 198 3.86 11.20 23.29
C VAL A 198 5.15 11.67 22.61
N PRO A 199 5.10 12.19 21.37
CA PRO A 199 6.31 12.61 20.66
C PRO A 199 7.13 13.63 21.46
N LYS A 200 8.46 13.41 21.53
CA LYS A 200 9.43 14.26 22.25
C LYS A 200 9.24 14.32 23.77
N SER A 201 8.49 13.38 24.35
CA SER A 201 8.41 13.19 25.80
C SER A 201 9.54 12.29 26.29
N ASP A 202 9.92 12.44 27.55
CA ASP A 202 10.81 11.53 28.28
C ASP A 202 10.06 10.30 28.84
N GLU A 203 8.74 10.23 28.65
CA GLU A 203 7.93 9.06 29.01
C GLU A 203 8.18 7.91 28.04
N ASP A 204 8.37 6.70 28.59
CA ASP A 204 8.46 5.47 27.80
C ASP A 204 7.22 5.24 26.94
N SER A 205 7.41 4.66 25.77
CA SER A 205 6.30 4.20 24.95
C SER A 205 5.52 3.06 25.62
N LEU A 206 4.23 2.96 25.28
CA LEU A 206 3.37 1.88 25.74
C LEU A 206 3.15 0.89 24.60
N ASP A 207 3.81 -0.26 24.71
CA ASP A 207 3.77 -1.29 23.68
C ASP A 207 2.79 -2.41 24.00
N TYR A 208 2.08 -2.85 22.97
CA TYR A 208 1.08 -3.91 23.05
C TYR A 208 1.21 -4.91 21.92
N ASN A 209 1.24 -6.20 22.25
CA ASN A 209 0.96 -7.26 21.28
C ASN A 209 -0.53 -7.18 20.92
N VAL A 210 -0.84 -6.97 19.64
CA VAL A 210 -2.21 -6.95 19.12
C VAL A 210 -2.39 -8.09 18.12
N GLN A 211 -3.51 -8.78 18.26
CA GLN A 211 -3.99 -9.74 17.28
C GLN A 211 -5.30 -9.25 16.68
N VAL A 212 -5.37 -9.22 15.35
CA VAL A 212 -6.56 -8.84 14.59
C VAL A 212 -6.94 -9.99 13.67
N ASP A 213 -8.21 -10.40 13.67
CA ASP A 213 -8.74 -11.31 12.65
C ASP A 213 -9.49 -10.48 11.61
N VAL A 214 -9.15 -10.66 10.34
CA VAL A 214 -9.88 -10.09 9.20
C VAL A 214 -10.70 -11.19 8.54
N VAL A 215 -12.00 -10.95 8.39
CA VAL A 215 -12.93 -11.87 7.72
C VAL A 215 -13.61 -11.19 6.55
N ALA A 216 -13.86 -11.96 5.49
CA ALA A 216 -14.68 -11.55 4.36
C ALA A 216 -16.07 -12.16 4.49
N LYS A 217 -17.12 -11.35 4.50
CA LYS A 217 -18.51 -11.81 4.47
C LYS A 217 -19.29 -11.05 3.40
N GLY A 218 -19.81 -11.78 2.42
CA GLY A 218 -20.55 -11.18 1.29
C GLY A 218 -19.72 -10.15 0.50
N GLY A 219 -18.42 -10.42 0.29
CA GLY A 219 -17.50 -9.53 -0.41
C GLY A 219 -17.00 -8.32 0.39
N LYS A 220 -17.53 -8.08 1.61
CA LYS A 220 -17.06 -7.00 2.49
C LYS A 220 -16.04 -7.54 3.50
N LEU A 221 -14.93 -6.82 3.63
CA LEU A 221 -13.93 -7.08 4.66
C LEU A 221 -14.36 -6.44 5.99
N SER A 222 -14.10 -7.14 7.08
CA SER A 222 -14.25 -6.61 8.45
C SER A 222 -13.12 -7.12 9.34
N GLY A 223 -12.56 -6.24 10.15
CA GLY A 223 -11.53 -6.55 11.13
C GLY A 223 -12.10 -6.62 12.54
N ARG A 224 -11.56 -7.51 13.37
CA ARG A 224 -11.91 -7.61 14.79
C ARG A 224 -10.65 -7.81 15.61
N ILE A 225 -10.49 -7.00 16.66
CA ILE A 225 -9.46 -7.23 17.67
C ILE A 225 -9.78 -8.53 18.41
N VAL A 226 -8.82 -9.45 18.42
CA VAL A 226 -8.91 -10.73 19.14
C VAL A 226 -8.28 -10.62 20.53
N SER A 227 -7.12 -9.97 20.61
CA SER A 227 -6.40 -9.79 21.86
C SER A 227 -5.53 -8.54 21.82
N ILE A 228 -5.40 -7.89 22.99
CA ILE A 228 -4.41 -6.84 23.23
C ILE A 228 -3.75 -7.11 24.58
N GLN A 229 -2.43 -7.26 24.59
CA GLN A 229 -1.64 -7.56 25.77
C GLN A 229 -0.46 -6.62 25.86
N ARG A 230 -0.25 -5.99 27.03
CA ARG A 230 0.91 -5.13 27.26
C ARG A 230 2.17 -5.97 27.14
N THR A 231 3.17 -5.43 26.46
CA THR A 231 4.52 -6.01 26.39
C THR A 231 5.52 -5.03 26.97
N LYS A 232 6.72 -5.51 27.29
CA LYS A 232 7.82 -4.60 27.61
C LYS A 232 8.18 -3.83 26.34
N ALA A 233 8.41 -2.53 26.49
CA ALA A 233 9.11 -1.75 25.48
C ALA A 233 10.51 -2.35 25.28
N TYR A 234 10.97 -2.36 24.02
CA TYR A 234 12.28 -2.87 23.63
C TYR A 234 13.31 -1.75 23.58
#